data_AF-A0A645J6J7-F1
#
_entry.id   AF-A0A645J6J7-F1
#
_cell.length_a   1.000
_cell.length_b   1.000
_cell.length_c   1.000
_cell.angle_alpha   90.00
_cell.angle_beta   90.00
_cell.angle_gamma   90.00
#
_symmetry.space_group_name_H-M   'P 1'
#
loop_
_entity.id
_entity.type
_entity.pdbx_description
1 polymer ?
#
loop_
_entity_poly.entity_id
_entity_poly.type
_entity_poly.pdbx_seq_one_letter_code
_entity_poly.pdbx_strand_id
1 'polypeptide(L)'
;MREIGYESGGIGPGFCWGRYMIIYVKAGVKSKKVAARIYIRDNGIVLRLFLSEIDKHKAFIENAPDFIRLPFVGDYGSCGHCHNEKQGICKFRKTYHLENRLIEKCNGITFEYEKPDIGKLPDYMALLKEFYPVRKGGENI
;
A
#
# COMPACT_ATOMS: atom_id res chain seq x y z
N MET A 1 -3.15 -6.49 -23.13
CA MET A 1 -2.42 -5.89 -21.99
C MET A 1 -2.45 -6.86 -20.81
N ARG A 2 -1.41 -7.69 -20.65
CA ARG A 2 -1.23 -8.66 -19.54
C ARG A 2 0.24 -8.74 -19.10
N GLU A 3 1.03 -7.68 -19.29
CA GLU A 3 2.49 -7.77 -19.12
C GLU A 3 2.96 -7.72 -17.65
N ILE A 4 2.19 -7.08 -16.75
CA ILE A 4 2.65 -6.81 -15.38
C ILE A 4 1.92 -7.60 -14.28
N GLY A 5 0.99 -8.51 -14.62
CA GLY A 5 0.32 -9.38 -13.64
C GLY A 5 -0.77 -8.72 -12.77
N TYR A 6 -1.26 -7.54 -13.16
CA TYR A 6 -2.34 -6.80 -12.49
C TYR A 6 -3.49 -6.49 -13.45
N GLU A 7 -4.70 -6.38 -12.88
CA GLU A 7 -5.90 -5.96 -13.61
C GLU A 7 -6.52 -4.73 -12.93
N SER A 8 -6.99 -3.78 -13.75
CA SER A 8 -7.74 -2.61 -13.28
C SER A 8 -9.23 -2.82 -13.43
N GLY A 9 -10.01 -2.52 -12.41
CA GLY A 9 -11.48 -2.60 -12.46
C GLY A 9 -12.18 -1.47 -13.25
N GLY A 10 -11.41 -0.60 -13.93
CA GLY A 10 -11.92 0.63 -14.55
C GLY A 10 -11.98 1.82 -13.57
N ILE A 11 -12.56 2.93 -14.04
CA ILE A 11 -12.79 4.14 -13.23
C ILE A 11 -14.16 4.01 -12.55
N GLY A 12 -14.19 4.05 -11.23
CA GLY A 12 -15.41 4.04 -10.42
C GLY A 12 -15.53 5.26 -9.52
N PRO A 13 -16.67 5.43 -8.82
CA PRO A 13 -16.85 6.51 -7.85
C PRO A 13 -15.87 6.35 -6.66
N GLY A 14 -15.26 7.45 -6.23
CA GLY A 14 -14.19 7.45 -5.22
C GLY A 14 -14.61 7.41 -3.75
N PHE A 15 -15.86 7.04 -3.44
CA PHE A 15 -16.45 6.86 -2.10
C PHE A 15 -15.69 7.53 -0.93
N CYS A 16 -16.13 8.73 -0.55
CA CYS A 16 -15.59 9.58 0.53
C CYS A 16 -14.14 10.09 0.35
N TRP A 17 -13.41 9.66 -0.68
CA TRP A 17 -12.00 10.00 -0.89
C TRP A 17 -11.69 10.64 -2.25
N GLY A 18 -12.69 10.95 -3.07
CA GLY A 18 -12.50 11.62 -4.36
C GLY A 18 -13.68 11.43 -5.31
N ARG A 19 -13.66 12.14 -6.44
CA ARG A 19 -14.68 11.97 -7.49
C ARG A 19 -14.52 10.63 -8.20
N TYR A 20 -13.28 10.26 -8.48
CA TYR A 20 -12.96 9.03 -9.22
C TYR A 20 -11.93 8.19 -8.50
N MET A 21 -12.00 6.87 -8.71
CA MET A 21 -11.08 5.89 -8.17
C MET A 21 -10.77 4.80 -9.19
N ILE A 22 -9.50 4.41 -9.25
CA ILE A 22 -9.02 3.24 -9.99
C ILE A 22 -8.52 2.21 -8.97
N ILE A 23 -8.96 0.96 -9.10
CA ILE A 23 -8.54 -0.14 -8.23
C ILE A 23 -7.67 -1.10 -9.04
N TYR A 24 -6.46 -1.36 -8.53
CA TYR A 24 -5.58 -2.40 -9.03
C TYR A 24 -5.63 -3.62 -8.12
N VAL A 25 -5.98 -4.75 -8.71
CA VAL A 25 -6.01 -6.06 -8.05
C VAL A 25 -5.01 -7.00 -8.69
N LYS A 26 -4.49 -7.95 -7.91
CA LYS A 26 -3.65 -9.01 -8.47
C LYS A 26 -4.45 -9.86 -9.44
N ALA A 27 -3.91 -10.10 -10.64
CA ALA A 27 -4.55 -10.93 -11.65
C ALA A 27 -4.45 -12.42 -11.28
N GLY A 28 -5.41 -13.24 -11.73
CA GLY A 28 -5.32 -14.71 -11.66
C GLY A 28 -5.45 -15.35 -10.27
N VAL A 29 -5.90 -14.62 -9.25
CA VAL A 29 -6.13 -15.16 -7.89
C VAL A 29 -7.62 -15.20 -7.55
N LYS A 30 -8.08 -16.31 -6.94
CA LYS A 30 -9.50 -16.49 -6.53
C LYS A 30 -9.98 -15.40 -5.56
N SER A 31 -9.09 -14.93 -4.68
CA SER A 31 -9.35 -13.78 -3.81
C SER A 31 -8.67 -12.54 -4.38
N LYS A 32 -9.47 -11.59 -4.86
CA LYS A 32 -9.01 -10.30 -5.40
C LYS A 32 -8.44 -9.43 -4.28
N LYS A 33 -7.20 -9.70 -3.87
CA LYS A 33 -6.47 -8.80 -2.98
C LYS A 33 -6.15 -7.52 -3.74
N VAL A 34 -6.63 -6.39 -3.21
CA VAL A 34 -6.32 -5.05 -3.71
C VAL A 34 -4.86 -4.76 -3.41
N ALA A 35 -4.10 -4.35 -4.42
CA ALA A 35 -2.70 -3.95 -4.27
C ALA A 35 -2.58 -2.42 -4.16
N ALA A 36 -3.34 -1.70 -4.98
CA ALA A 36 -3.32 -0.24 -4.99
C ALA A 36 -4.70 0.35 -5.31
N ARG A 37 -4.93 1.56 -4.82
CA ARG A 37 -6.04 2.43 -5.24
C ARG A 37 -5.50 3.81 -5.58
N ILE A 38 -5.92 4.35 -6.71
CA ILE A 38 -5.61 5.71 -7.13
C ILE A 38 -6.90 6.52 -7.02
N TYR A 39 -6.89 7.57 -6.22
CA TYR A 39 -8.00 8.50 -6.08
C TYR A 39 -7.68 9.77 -6.84
N ILE A 40 -8.61 10.21 -7.67
CA ILE A 40 -8.55 11.48 -8.40
C ILE A 40 -9.53 12.44 -7.71
N ARG A 41 -8.97 13.45 -7.06
CA ARG A 41 -9.67 14.47 -6.27
C ARG A 41 -9.52 15.83 -6.93
N ASP A 42 -10.30 16.80 -6.46
CA ASP A 42 -10.28 18.17 -6.97
C ASP A 42 -8.96 18.89 -6.68
N ASN A 43 -8.27 18.47 -5.60
CA ASN A 43 -7.01 19.04 -5.14
C ASN A 43 -5.78 18.16 -5.45
N GLY A 44 -5.94 17.11 -6.25
CA GLY A 44 -4.84 16.26 -6.72
C GLY A 44 -5.14 14.77 -6.74
N ILE A 45 -4.09 13.99 -6.96
CA ILE A 45 -4.14 12.52 -6.97
C ILE A 45 -3.60 12.00 -5.64
N VAL A 46 -4.18 10.91 -5.14
CA VAL A 46 -3.63 10.15 -4.00
C VAL A 46 -3.50 8.69 -4.37
N LEU A 47 -2.29 8.16 -4.20
CA LEU A 47 -2.00 6.74 -4.36
C LEU A 47 -2.03 6.08 -2.98
N ARG A 48 -2.87 5.06 -2.82
CA ARG A 48 -2.98 4.26 -1.59
C ARG A 48 -2.53 2.83 -1.88
N LEU A 49 -1.52 2.35 -1.17
CA LEU A 49 -0.97 1.01 -1.30
C LEU A 49 -1.37 0.12 -0.11
N PHE A 50 -1.76 -1.12 -0.41
CA PHE A 50 -2.33 -2.08 0.55
C PHE A 50 -1.30 -3.14 0.96
N LEU A 51 -0.14 -2.70 1.45
CA LEU A 51 1.00 -3.56 1.71
C LEU A 51 0.87 -4.32 3.05
N SER A 52 1.39 -5.54 3.11
CA SER A 52 1.36 -6.44 4.27
C SER A 52 2.72 -7.13 4.47
N GLU A 53 2.94 -7.71 5.65
CA GLU A 53 4.19 -8.43 5.97
C GLU A 53 5.46 -7.55 5.85
N ILE A 54 5.37 -6.32 6.38
CA ILE A 54 6.39 -5.27 6.19
C ILE A 54 7.80 -5.72 6.61
N ASP A 55 7.92 -6.48 7.71
CA ASP A 55 9.21 -7.00 8.19
C ASP A 55 9.97 -7.83 7.14
N LYS A 56 9.26 -8.55 6.26
CA LYS A 56 9.90 -9.34 5.19
C LYS A 56 10.61 -8.48 4.15
N HIS A 57 10.15 -7.24 4.01
CA HIS A 57 10.62 -6.28 3.02
C HIS A 57 11.43 -5.14 3.64
N LYS A 58 11.82 -5.29 4.92
CA LYS A 58 12.57 -4.28 5.70
C LYS A 58 13.79 -3.75 4.95
N ALA A 59 14.63 -4.65 4.44
CA ALA A 59 15.86 -4.28 3.75
C ALA A 59 15.59 -3.42 2.49
N PHE A 60 14.52 -3.70 1.75
CA PHE A 60 14.14 -2.88 0.59
C PHE A 60 13.68 -1.49 1.04
N ILE A 61 12.80 -1.42 2.04
CA ILE A 61 12.23 -0.14 2.51
C ILE A 61 13.31 0.77 3.11
N GLU A 62 14.24 0.21 3.89
CA GLU A 62 15.31 0.98 4.54
C GLU A 62 16.33 1.56 3.54
N ASN A 63 16.49 0.93 2.38
CA ASN A 63 17.36 1.42 1.31
C ASN A 63 16.62 2.28 0.27
N ALA A 64 15.29 2.43 0.39
CA ALA A 64 14.50 3.20 -0.55
C ALA A 64 14.61 4.72 -0.31
N PRO A 65 14.33 5.56 -1.31
CA PRO A 65 14.28 7.00 -1.13
C PRO A 65 13.27 7.43 -0.06
N ASP A 66 13.50 8.58 0.58
CA ASP A 66 12.67 9.06 1.69
C ASP A 66 11.18 9.10 1.38
N PHE A 67 10.80 9.51 0.17
CA PHE A 67 9.39 9.57 -0.21
C PHE A 67 8.69 8.19 -0.27
N ILE A 68 9.44 7.10 -0.48
CA ILE A 68 8.93 5.73 -0.39
C ILE A 68 8.85 5.29 1.07
N ARG A 69 9.86 5.65 1.87
CA ARG A 69 9.98 5.24 3.26
C ARG A 69 8.99 5.96 4.18
N LEU A 70 8.74 7.25 3.95
CA LEU A 70 7.96 8.14 4.81
C LEU A 70 6.58 7.59 5.22
N PRO A 71 5.75 7.00 4.34
CA PRO A 71 4.47 6.43 4.76
C PRO A 71 4.57 5.27 5.76
N PHE A 72 5.71 4.57 5.81
CA PHE A 72 5.96 3.52 6.79
C PHE A 72 6.42 4.10 8.13
N VAL A 73 7.30 5.10 8.08
CA VAL A 73 8.08 5.56 9.23
C VAL A 73 7.56 6.84 9.89
N GLY A 74 6.81 7.66 9.14
CA GLY A 74 6.24 8.94 9.62
C GLY A 74 5.06 8.74 10.56
N ASP A 75 4.37 9.80 10.96
CA ASP A 75 3.31 9.71 11.99
C ASP A 75 1.92 9.39 11.45
N TYR A 76 1.72 9.50 10.14
CA TYR A 76 0.42 9.24 9.52
C TYR A 76 -0.05 7.81 9.80
N GLY A 77 -1.26 7.66 10.33
CA GLY A 77 -1.84 6.36 10.68
C GLY A 77 -1.19 5.66 11.87
N SER A 78 -0.32 6.34 12.65
CA SER A 78 0.20 5.81 13.91
C SER A 78 -0.93 5.39 14.84
N CYS A 79 -0.76 4.24 15.49
CA CYS A 79 -1.78 3.71 16.37
C CYS A 79 -1.93 4.60 17.61
N GLY A 80 -3.09 5.25 17.77
CA GLY A 80 -3.41 6.03 18.96
C GLY A 80 -3.96 5.19 20.12
N HIS A 81 -3.81 3.86 20.07
CA HIS A 81 -4.39 2.91 21.04
C HIS A 81 -5.85 3.23 21.36
N CYS A 82 -6.69 3.24 20.30
CA CYS A 82 -8.08 3.70 20.37
C CYS A 82 -8.80 3.12 21.60
N HIS A 83 -9.44 4.01 22.37
CA HIS A 83 -9.98 3.88 23.74
C HIS A 83 -10.97 2.73 24.03
N ASN A 84 -11.16 1.77 23.13
CA ASN A 84 -12.22 0.76 23.20
C ASN A 84 -11.79 -0.61 23.73
N GLU A 85 -10.72 -0.70 24.52
CA GLU A 85 -10.18 -2.00 24.92
C GLU A 85 -9.96 -2.13 26.42
N LYS A 86 -10.69 -3.08 26.99
CA LYS A 86 -10.35 -3.72 28.25
C LYS A 86 -8.94 -4.30 28.09
N GLN A 87 -7.98 -3.85 28.92
CA GLN A 87 -6.59 -4.35 29.06
C GLN A 87 -5.52 -3.75 28.12
N GLY A 88 -5.81 -2.69 27.34
CA GLY A 88 -4.77 -1.88 26.68
C GLY A 88 -4.05 -2.51 25.48
N ILE A 89 -4.57 -3.59 24.89
CA ILE A 89 -3.94 -4.27 23.73
C ILE A 89 -4.77 -4.05 22.44
N CYS A 90 -4.34 -3.11 21.60
CA CYS A 90 -4.98 -2.82 20.29
C CYS A 90 -4.92 -4.01 19.35
N LYS A 91 -6.03 -4.73 19.18
CA LYS A 91 -6.13 -5.88 18.26
C LYS A 91 -6.17 -5.47 16.78
N PHE A 92 -6.45 -4.20 16.52
CA PHE A 92 -6.58 -3.63 15.18
C PHE A 92 -5.35 -2.84 14.74
N ARG A 93 -4.16 -3.16 15.28
CA ARG A 93 -2.89 -2.56 14.84
C ARG A 93 -2.07 -3.53 14.00
N LYS A 94 -1.28 -2.97 13.08
CA LYS A 94 -0.15 -3.64 12.44
C LYS A 94 1.12 -3.13 13.10
N THR A 95 2.00 -4.07 13.45
CA THR A 95 3.29 -3.79 14.04
C THR A 95 4.39 -4.34 13.14
N TYR A 96 5.48 -3.60 12.98
CA TYR A 96 6.65 -4.03 12.23
C TYR A 96 7.90 -3.26 12.67
N HIS A 97 9.08 -3.77 12.33
CA HIS A 97 10.34 -3.16 12.67
C HIS A 97 11.01 -2.55 11.44
N LEU A 98 11.29 -1.26 11.50
CA LEU A 98 12.15 -0.55 10.55
C LEU A 98 13.08 0.36 11.35
N GLU A 99 14.28 0.60 10.86
CA GLU A 99 15.27 1.52 11.45
C GLU A 99 15.57 1.20 12.91
N ASN A 100 15.56 -0.09 13.25
CA ASN A 100 15.73 -0.61 14.62
C ASN A 100 14.70 -0.09 15.64
N ARG A 101 13.53 0.38 15.20
CA ARG A 101 12.41 0.74 16.05
C ARG A 101 11.17 -0.09 15.74
N LEU A 102 10.35 -0.32 16.76
CA LEU A 102 9.01 -0.87 16.60
C LEU A 102 8.07 0.24 16.13
N ILE A 103 7.40 0.02 15.01
CA ILE A 103 6.40 0.92 14.45
C ILE A 103 5.03 0.28 14.59
N GLU A 104 4.06 1.06 15.09
CA GLU A 104 2.66 0.63 15.22
C GLU A 104 1.75 1.54 14.37
N LYS A 105 1.00 0.94 13.44
CA LYS A 105 0.01 1.62 12.59
C LYS A 105 -1.38 1.02 12.79
N CYS A 106 -2.43 1.81 12.60
CA CYS A 106 -3.80 1.31 12.56
C CYS A 106 -4.03 0.41 11.34
N ASN A 107 -4.69 -0.74 11.52
CA ASN A 107 -4.96 -1.70 10.43
C ASN A 107 -5.81 -1.10 9.31
N GLY A 108 -6.77 -0.24 9.66
CA GLY A 108 -7.63 0.44 8.70
C GLY A 108 -6.92 1.50 7.84
N ILE A 109 -5.66 1.84 8.16
CA ILE A 109 -4.89 2.84 7.42
C ILE A 109 -3.93 2.16 6.46
N THR A 110 -3.88 2.68 5.23
CA THR A 110 -3.01 2.25 4.14
C THR A 110 -1.78 3.14 4.05
N PHE A 111 -0.79 2.73 3.26
CA PHE A 111 0.35 3.59 2.95
C PHE A 111 -0.07 4.58 1.84
N GLU A 112 -0.08 5.88 2.16
CA GLU A 112 -0.62 6.92 1.29
C GLU A 112 0.49 7.82 0.75
N TYR A 113 0.40 8.13 -0.54
CA TYR A 113 1.28 9.04 -1.25
C TYR A 113 0.42 10.15 -1.85
N GLU A 114 0.48 11.32 -1.22
CA GLU A 114 -0.22 12.51 -1.70
C GLU A 114 0.54 13.14 -2.86
N LYS A 115 -0.21 13.60 -3.88
CA LYS A 115 0.34 14.23 -5.09
C LYS A 115 1.50 13.40 -5.68
N PRO A 116 1.27 12.12 -6.02
CA PRO A 116 2.32 11.27 -6.55
C PRO A 116 2.87 11.87 -7.85
N ASP A 117 4.18 11.74 -8.02
CA ASP A 117 4.92 12.32 -9.13
C ASP A 117 5.21 11.24 -10.19
N ILE A 118 5.02 11.57 -11.45
CA ILE A 118 5.34 10.69 -12.59
C ILE A 118 6.84 10.39 -12.62
N GLY A 119 7.70 11.36 -12.26
CA GLY A 119 9.15 11.14 -12.15
C GLY A 119 9.54 10.08 -11.12
N LYS A 120 8.66 9.80 -10.15
CA LYS A 120 8.84 8.80 -9.08
C LYS A 120 8.11 7.47 -9.36
N LEU A 121 7.46 7.37 -10.53
CA LEU A 121 6.74 6.16 -10.93
C LEU A 121 7.61 4.90 -10.89
N PRO A 122 8.90 4.92 -11.31
CA PRO A 122 9.77 3.74 -11.21
C PRO A 122 9.87 3.18 -9.79
N ASP A 123 9.96 4.03 -8.78
CA ASP A 123 10.09 3.62 -7.38
C ASP A 123 8.79 3.05 -6.82
N TYR A 124 7.63 3.65 -7.15
CA TYR A 124 6.33 3.07 -6.78
C TYR A 124 6.13 1.69 -7.40
N MET A 125 6.58 1.50 -8.65
CA MET A 125 6.51 0.22 -9.34
C MET A 125 7.48 -0.81 -8.75
N ALA A 126 8.69 -0.40 -8.36
CA ALA A 126 9.65 -1.25 -7.67
C ALA A 126 9.07 -1.75 -6.33
N LEU A 127 8.48 -0.85 -5.55
CA LEU A 127 7.81 -1.19 -4.30
C LEU A 127 6.68 -2.21 -4.51
N LEU A 128 5.83 -2.02 -5.52
CA LEU A 128 4.77 -3.00 -5.84
C LEU A 128 5.34 -4.37 -6.24
N LYS A 129 6.43 -4.39 -7.01
CA LYS A 129 7.09 -5.65 -7.42
C LYS A 129 7.71 -6.39 -6.23
N GLU A 130 8.29 -5.67 -5.29
CA GLU A 130 8.87 -6.23 -4.07
C GLU A 130 7.82 -6.94 -3.21
N PHE A 131 6.69 -6.26 -2.94
CA PHE A 131 5.62 -6.81 -2.11
C PHE A 131 4.77 -7.87 -2.80
N TYR A 132 4.70 -7.82 -4.12
CA TYR A 132 3.87 -8.72 -4.91
C TYR A 132 4.65 -9.21 -6.13
N PRO A 133 5.68 -10.03 -5.94
CA PRO A 133 6.42 -10.60 -7.04
C PRO A 133 5.47 -11.42 -7.92
N VAL A 134 5.53 -11.17 -9.23
CA VAL A 134 4.83 -11.99 -10.22
C VAL A 134 5.53 -13.35 -10.22
N ARG A 135 4.82 -14.41 -9.83
CA ARG A 135 5.37 -15.76 -9.92
C ARG A 135 5.51 -16.11 -11.41
N LYS A 136 6.73 -16.42 -11.86
CA LYS A 136 6.96 -17.08 -13.15
C LYS A 136 6.37 -18.50 -13.06
N GLY A 137 5.15 -18.68 -13.54
CA GLY A 137 4.45 -19.96 -13.46
C GLY A 137 3.09 -19.94 -14.14
N GLY A 138 2.98 -19.20 -15.24
CA GLY A 138 1.78 -19.10 -16.06
C GLY A 138 2.09 -18.97 -17.55
N GLU A 139 3.23 -19.49 -18.00
CA GLU A 139 3.37 -19.96 -19.38
C GLU A 139 2.70 -21.32 -19.42
N ASN A 140 1.51 -21.39 -20.00
CA ASN A 140 0.93 -22.65 -20.41
C ASN A 140 1.79 -23.20 -21.55
N ILE A 141 2.43 -24.35 -21.32
CA ILE A 141 2.77 -25.31 -22.38
C ILE A 141 1.47 -26.03 -22.75
#